data_AF-A0A3D5EQX5-F1
#
_entry.id   AF-A0A3D5EQX5-F1
#
_cell.length_a   1.000
_cell.length_b   1.000
_cell.length_c   1.000
_cell.angle_alpha   90.00
_cell.angle_beta   90.00
_cell.angle_gamma   90.00
#
_symmetry.space_group_name_H-M   'P 1'
#
loop_
_entity.id
_entity.type
_entity.pdbx_description
1 polymer ?
#
loop_
_entity_poly.entity_id
_entity_poly.type
_entity_poly.pdbx_seq_one_letter_code
_entity_poly.pdbx_strand_id
1 'polypeptide(L)'
;MAVSIRIPETLTKNLFPNTPFDELNDAQITHTKKCAKQLIERAIIENKLPASVRLESENDFVGHLTINILNKYNRAIIKHARQNKTPEAVIALGYLVCALNHDWHLSLIENEETRLSDYLNAMNYEVRDEQQRFYRFLDDTITKQKVGLIEASTGVGKSLAILSQANERALNENKVCVISTNSLANIQQYIADYRNLTAKDVEMSPLYLIIGRQNFVSSERLFAWIDSCELPINRDRIDAWLNRGGRNENEPDYLPAMSLASLKECEPMVIDSEVTLNSNVSDNDKGYLAYQAQFTLSHDTQHAILLVTHTMLCIDTKFRRLHQDLELDVIDEIKSLRAEVDRRFKRYDELELGDKKDKAYEAYSNARLAYNECRMAALRSSTPSLLPNYQYLFVDEGHLLE
;
A
#
# COMPACT_ATOMS: atom_id res chain seq x y z
N MET A 1 2.67 2.76 -49.07
CA MET A 1 1.43 2.11 -49.57
C MET A 1 0.29 2.57 -48.69
N ALA A 2 -0.76 3.12 -49.28
CA ALA A 2 -1.97 3.51 -48.56
C ALA A 2 -2.88 2.30 -48.45
N VAL A 3 -3.26 1.92 -47.24
CA VAL A 3 -4.12 0.76 -46.98
C VAL A 3 -5.25 1.19 -46.06
N SER A 4 -6.49 1.03 -46.50
CA SER A 4 -7.67 1.25 -45.66
C SER A 4 -7.91 0.01 -44.82
N ILE A 5 -7.76 0.14 -43.50
CA ILE A 5 -7.97 -0.95 -42.54
C ILE A 5 -9.09 -0.59 -41.57
N ARG A 6 -9.76 -1.62 -41.02
CA ARG A 6 -10.62 -1.44 -39.85
C ARG A 6 -9.76 -1.15 -38.63
N ILE A 7 -10.23 -0.30 -37.73
CA ILE A 7 -9.53 0.05 -36.50
C ILE A 7 -10.11 -0.76 -35.34
N PRO A 8 -9.30 -1.62 -34.69
CA PRO A 8 -9.72 -2.32 -33.49
C PRO A 8 -10.11 -1.34 -32.40
N GLU A 9 -11.25 -1.57 -31.76
CA GLU A 9 -11.74 -0.75 -30.64
C GLU A 9 -10.71 -0.66 -29.51
N THR A 10 -9.97 -1.75 -29.27
CA THR A 10 -8.89 -1.81 -28.28
C THR A 10 -7.85 -0.71 -28.48
N LEU A 11 -7.45 -0.42 -29.73
CA LEU A 11 -6.47 0.62 -30.00
C LEU A 11 -6.99 2.00 -29.59
N THR A 12 -8.23 2.31 -29.97
CA THR A 12 -8.82 3.63 -29.71
C THR A 12 -9.19 3.80 -28.24
N LYS A 13 -9.69 2.77 -27.56
CA LYS A 13 -9.93 2.78 -26.12
C LYS A 13 -8.64 2.98 -25.33
N ASN A 14 -7.51 2.42 -25.78
CA ASN A 14 -6.25 2.59 -25.06
C ASN A 14 -5.58 3.94 -25.33
N LEU A 15 -5.72 4.50 -26.54
CA LEU A 15 -5.22 5.85 -26.84
C LEU A 15 -6.12 6.95 -26.24
N PHE A 16 -7.44 6.74 -26.25
CA PHE A 16 -8.45 7.73 -25.85
C PHE A 16 -9.57 7.06 -25.03
N PRO A 17 -9.33 6.69 -23.76
CA PRO A 17 -10.26 5.90 -22.97
C PRO A 17 -11.62 6.56 -22.71
N ASN A 18 -11.68 7.89 -22.76
CA ASN A 18 -12.89 8.67 -22.48
C ASN A 18 -13.51 9.31 -23.74
N THR A 19 -13.05 8.96 -24.94
CA THR A 19 -13.56 9.55 -26.19
C THR A 19 -13.95 8.44 -27.18
N PRO A 20 -15.24 8.27 -27.49
CA PRO A 20 -15.69 7.37 -28.54
C PRO A 20 -15.02 7.68 -29.88
N PHE A 21 -14.84 6.67 -30.73
CA PHE A 21 -14.17 6.84 -32.02
C PHE A 21 -14.83 7.89 -32.92
N ASP A 22 -16.16 7.93 -32.93
CA ASP A 22 -16.95 8.87 -33.74
C ASP A 22 -16.83 10.32 -33.25
N GLU A 23 -16.30 10.53 -32.04
CA GLU A 23 -16.08 11.84 -31.42
C GLU A 23 -14.62 12.30 -31.46
N LEU A 24 -13.72 11.50 -32.05
CA LEU A 24 -12.30 11.87 -32.15
C LEU A 24 -12.11 13.08 -33.07
N ASN A 25 -11.36 14.07 -32.59
CA ASN A 25 -10.97 15.23 -33.38
C ASN A 25 -9.86 14.88 -34.40
N ASP A 26 -9.57 15.79 -35.33
CA ASP A 26 -8.58 15.56 -36.40
C ASP A 26 -7.17 15.23 -35.88
N ALA A 27 -6.78 15.80 -34.74
CA ALA A 27 -5.49 15.53 -34.11
C ALA A 27 -5.44 14.10 -33.55
N GLN A 28 -6.50 13.67 -32.86
CA GLN A 28 -6.64 12.32 -32.32
C GLN A 28 -6.74 11.25 -33.42
N ILE A 29 -7.45 11.53 -34.52
CA ILE A 29 -7.47 10.67 -35.71
C ILE A 29 -6.07 10.55 -36.31
N THR A 30 -5.33 11.67 -36.40
CA THR A 30 -3.95 11.69 -36.92
C THR A 30 -3.01 10.89 -36.02
N HIS A 31 -3.13 11.04 -34.72
CA HIS A 31 -2.38 10.27 -33.72
C HIS A 31 -2.71 8.77 -33.82
N THR A 32 -3.98 8.40 -33.93
CA THR A 32 -4.42 7.00 -34.15
C THR A 32 -3.78 6.40 -35.40
N LYS A 33 -3.76 7.14 -36.51
CA LYS A 33 -3.13 6.69 -37.77
C LYS A 33 -1.61 6.46 -37.59
N LYS A 34 -0.94 7.37 -36.88
CA LYS A 34 0.49 7.28 -36.57
C LYS A 34 0.79 6.05 -35.71
N CYS A 35 0.01 5.80 -34.66
CA CYS A 35 0.17 4.66 -33.77
C CYS A 35 -0.10 3.33 -34.50
N ALA A 36 -1.21 3.23 -35.25
CA ALA A 36 -1.51 2.04 -36.05
C ALA A 36 -0.38 1.72 -37.04
N LYS A 37 0.16 2.74 -37.71
CA LYS A 37 1.32 2.61 -38.59
C LYS A 37 2.53 2.05 -37.84
N GLN A 38 2.92 2.65 -36.72
CA GLN A 38 4.09 2.24 -35.95
C GLN A 38 3.97 0.78 -35.47
N LEU A 39 2.78 0.36 -35.02
CA LEU A 39 2.52 -1.00 -34.57
C LEU A 39 2.66 -2.03 -35.69
N ILE A 40 2.07 -1.75 -36.86
CA ILE A 40 2.20 -2.62 -38.04
C ILE A 40 3.67 -2.74 -38.45
N GLU A 41 4.37 -1.62 -38.53
CA GLU A 41 5.78 -1.59 -38.92
C GLU A 41 6.66 -2.32 -37.90
N ARG A 42 6.39 -2.17 -36.60
CA ARG A 42 7.08 -2.90 -35.52
C ARG A 42 6.88 -4.41 -35.65
N ALA A 43 5.66 -4.88 -35.91
CA ALA A 43 5.39 -6.31 -36.09
C ALA A 43 6.18 -6.92 -37.25
N ILE A 44 6.35 -6.15 -38.33
CA ILE A 44 7.16 -6.56 -39.48
C ILE A 44 8.66 -6.56 -39.12
N ILE A 45 9.15 -5.54 -38.39
CA ILE A 45 10.56 -5.46 -37.95
C ILE A 45 10.91 -6.65 -37.05
N GLU A 46 10.02 -6.99 -36.11
CA GLU A 46 10.17 -8.09 -35.15
C GLU A 46 9.91 -9.48 -35.78
N ASN A 47 9.80 -9.55 -37.11
CA ASN A 47 9.54 -10.77 -37.89
C ASN A 47 8.33 -11.58 -37.38
N LYS A 48 7.31 -10.90 -36.85
CA LYS A 48 6.07 -11.56 -36.44
C LYS A 48 5.24 -11.95 -37.67
N LEU A 49 4.37 -12.93 -37.51
CA LEU A 49 3.39 -13.30 -38.53
C LEU A 49 2.09 -12.50 -38.30
N PRO A 50 1.38 -12.11 -39.37
CA PRO A 50 0.08 -11.47 -39.22
C PRO A 50 -0.87 -12.43 -38.51
N ALA A 51 -1.54 -11.95 -37.47
CA ALA A 51 -2.53 -12.74 -36.75
C ALA A 51 -3.66 -13.16 -37.69
N SER A 52 -4.23 -14.34 -37.47
CA SER A 52 -5.47 -14.70 -38.14
C SER A 52 -6.56 -13.75 -37.67
N VAL A 53 -7.07 -12.93 -38.59
CA VAL A 53 -8.22 -12.07 -38.37
C VAL A 53 -9.49 -12.94 -38.38
N ARG A 54 -9.65 -13.80 -37.37
CA ARG A 54 -10.93 -14.40 -36.98
C ARG A 54 -11.38 -13.63 -35.74
N LEU A 55 -12.03 -12.49 -35.94
CA LEU A 55 -12.61 -11.75 -34.82
C LEU A 55 -14.03 -12.21 -34.62
N GLU A 56 -14.38 -12.40 -33.36
CA GLU A 56 -15.58 -13.13 -32.93
C GLU A 56 -16.86 -12.26 -33.04
N SER A 57 -16.74 -10.95 -33.26
CA SER A 57 -17.90 -10.06 -33.48
C SER A 57 -17.61 -8.83 -34.36
N GLU A 58 -18.65 -8.25 -34.98
CA GLU A 58 -18.57 -6.94 -35.66
C GLU A 58 -18.30 -5.77 -34.70
N ASN A 59 -18.52 -5.97 -33.39
CA ASN A 59 -18.38 -4.94 -32.36
C ASN A 59 -16.91 -4.67 -31.95
N ASP A 60 -15.95 -5.46 -32.44
CA ASP A 60 -14.52 -5.29 -32.10
C ASP A 60 -13.84 -4.15 -32.88
N PHE A 61 -14.58 -3.49 -33.78
CA PHE A 61 -14.08 -2.45 -34.68
C PHE A 61 -14.94 -1.20 -34.63
N VAL A 62 -14.28 -0.04 -34.60
CA VAL A 62 -14.95 1.25 -34.45
C VAL A 62 -15.02 2.07 -35.73
N GLY A 63 -14.28 1.71 -36.77
CA GLY A 63 -14.31 2.43 -38.05
C GLY A 63 -13.18 2.04 -38.99
N HIS A 64 -13.04 2.80 -40.09
CA HIS A 64 -12.01 2.60 -41.10
C HIS A 64 -11.06 3.79 -41.18
N LEU A 65 -9.75 3.55 -41.13
CA LEU A 65 -8.74 4.57 -41.39
C LEU A 65 -7.79 4.12 -42.49
N THR A 66 -7.40 5.08 -43.34
CA THR A 66 -6.33 4.86 -44.32
C THR A 66 -4.97 5.11 -43.68
N ILE A 67 -4.13 4.07 -43.66
CA ILE A 67 -2.80 4.08 -43.05
C ILE A 67 -1.74 4.06 -44.16
N ASN A 68 -0.76 4.96 -44.06
CA ASN A 68 0.34 5.09 -45.01
C ASN A 68 1.59 4.35 -44.50
N ILE A 69 1.77 3.11 -44.95
CA ILE A 69 2.90 2.26 -44.57
C ILE A 69 4.15 2.61 -45.40
N LEU A 70 5.31 2.69 -44.76
CA LEU A 70 6.57 2.99 -45.42
C LEU A 70 6.96 1.91 -46.45
N ASN A 71 7.53 2.34 -47.57
CA ASN A 71 7.82 1.46 -48.70
C ASN A 71 8.73 0.27 -48.37
N LYS A 72 9.63 0.42 -47.39
CA LYS A 72 10.49 -0.66 -46.93
C LYS A 72 9.74 -1.84 -46.27
N TYR A 73 8.55 -1.60 -45.72
CA TYR A 73 7.75 -2.63 -45.03
C TYR A 73 6.65 -3.25 -45.90
N ASN A 74 6.26 -2.60 -47.01
CA ASN A 74 5.20 -3.11 -47.91
C ASN A 74 5.51 -4.51 -48.46
N ARG A 75 6.79 -4.85 -48.67
CA ARG A 75 7.20 -6.14 -49.24
C ARG A 75 6.70 -7.32 -48.40
N ALA A 76 6.72 -7.18 -47.07
CA ALA A 76 6.23 -8.23 -46.17
C ALA A 76 4.71 -8.42 -46.34
N ILE A 77 3.96 -7.32 -46.34
CA ILE A 77 2.49 -7.33 -46.50
C ILE A 77 2.11 -7.95 -47.85
N ILE A 78 2.73 -7.51 -48.95
CA ILE A 78 2.46 -8.03 -50.30
C ILE A 78 2.81 -9.52 -50.38
N LYS A 79 3.94 -9.94 -49.78
CA LYS A 79 4.37 -11.35 -49.76
C LYS A 79 3.32 -12.22 -49.06
N HIS A 80 2.90 -11.84 -47.86
CA HIS A 80 1.90 -12.60 -47.10
C HIS A 80 0.51 -12.56 -47.75
N ALA A 81 0.11 -11.43 -48.34
CA ALA A 81 -1.14 -11.31 -49.09
C ALA A 81 -1.20 -12.29 -50.26
N ARG A 82 -0.12 -12.40 -51.05
CA ARG A 82 -0.02 -13.36 -52.17
C ARG A 82 0.01 -14.80 -51.69
N GLN A 83 0.79 -15.11 -50.66
CA GLN A 83 0.91 -16.47 -50.11
C GLN A 83 -0.44 -16.98 -49.59
N ASN A 84 -1.21 -16.12 -48.92
CA ASN A 84 -2.46 -16.48 -48.28
C ASN A 84 -3.70 -16.20 -49.15
N LYS A 85 -3.54 -15.67 -50.37
CA LYS A 85 -4.63 -15.20 -51.25
C LYS A 85 -5.62 -14.26 -50.53
N THR A 86 -5.10 -13.36 -49.70
CA THR A 86 -5.89 -12.41 -48.89
C THR A 86 -5.57 -10.97 -49.28
N PRO A 87 -6.53 -10.03 -49.16
CA PRO A 87 -6.26 -8.62 -49.44
C PRO A 87 -5.17 -8.03 -48.53
N GLU A 88 -4.38 -7.11 -49.05
CA GLU A 88 -3.31 -6.43 -48.31
C GLU A 88 -3.82 -5.72 -47.05
N ALA A 89 -5.05 -5.19 -47.09
CA ALA A 89 -5.73 -4.60 -45.94
C ALA A 89 -5.96 -5.59 -44.80
N VAL A 90 -6.31 -6.84 -45.10
CA VAL A 90 -6.52 -7.88 -44.09
C VAL A 90 -5.18 -8.30 -43.48
N ILE A 91 -4.10 -8.37 -44.28
CA ILE A 91 -2.77 -8.65 -43.76
C ILE A 91 -2.23 -7.51 -42.89
N ALA A 92 -2.40 -6.26 -43.32
CA ALA A 92 -2.01 -5.09 -42.54
C ALA A 92 -2.77 -5.04 -41.20
N LEU A 93 -4.07 -5.32 -41.22
CA LEU A 93 -4.86 -5.49 -40.00
C LEU A 93 -4.34 -6.65 -39.13
N GLY A 94 -4.01 -7.79 -39.72
CA GLY A 94 -3.44 -8.93 -38.99
C GLY A 94 -2.13 -8.59 -38.27
N TYR A 95 -1.29 -7.74 -38.86
CA TYR A 95 -0.11 -7.20 -38.18
C TYR A 95 -0.45 -6.25 -37.04
N LEU A 96 -1.44 -5.37 -37.22
CA LEU A 96 -1.91 -4.49 -36.16
C LEU A 96 -2.45 -5.29 -34.98
N VAL A 97 -3.32 -6.27 -35.23
CA VAL A 97 -3.86 -7.17 -34.19
C VAL A 97 -2.74 -7.96 -33.52
N CYS A 98 -1.76 -8.46 -34.27
CA CYS A 98 -0.59 -9.12 -33.68
C CYS A 98 0.15 -8.19 -32.71
N ALA A 99 0.37 -6.93 -33.09
CA ALA A 99 1.02 -5.94 -32.22
C ALA A 99 0.18 -5.59 -30.99
N LEU A 100 -1.15 -5.53 -31.13
CA LEU A 100 -2.08 -5.31 -30.01
C LEU A 100 -2.04 -6.48 -29.02
N ASN A 101 -2.02 -7.72 -29.50
CA ASN A 101 -1.92 -8.93 -28.66
C ASN A 101 -0.57 -9.04 -27.92
N HIS A 102 0.44 -8.26 -28.31
CA HIS A 102 1.71 -8.14 -27.59
C HIS A 102 1.78 -6.85 -26.75
N ASP A 103 0.67 -6.14 -26.57
CA ASP A 103 0.54 -4.90 -25.79
C ASP A 103 1.48 -3.76 -26.21
N TRP A 104 2.01 -3.79 -27.44
CA TRP A 104 2.97 -2.77 -27.89
C TRP A 104 2.37 -1.37 -28.01
N HIS A 105 1.06 -1.27 -28.11
CA HIS A 105 0.32 -0.01 -28.13
C HIS A 105 0.42 0.75 -26.80
N LEU A 106 0.68 0.08 -25.67
CA LEU A 106 0.84 0.73 -24.36
C LEU A 106 2.03 1.68 -24.31
N SER A 107 3.07 1.43 -25.12
CA SER A 107 4.24 2.31 -25.26
C SER A 107 4.00 3.56 -26.12
N LEU A 108 2.85 3.62 -26.81
CA LEU A 108 2.52 4.69 -27.75
C LEU A 108 1.43 5.63 -27.23
N ILE A 109 0.86 5.33 -26.06
CA ILE A 109 -0.05 6.23 -25.37
C ILE A 109 0.77 7.46 -25.00
N GLU A 110 0.40 8.63 -25.56
CA GLU A 110 1.01 9.90 -25.17
C GLU A 110 0.88 10.05 -23.65
N ASN A 111 2.03 10.04 -22.97
CA ASN A 111 2.09 10.32 -21.55
C ASN A 111 1.94 11.83 -21.39
N GLU A 112 0.73 12.31 -21.15
CA GLU A 112 0.60 13.58 -20.45
C GLU A 112 1.41 13.47 -19.16
N GLU A 113 2.25 14.47 -18.89
CA GLU A 113 2.98 14.57 -17.63
C GLU A 113 1.96 14.49 -16.50
N THR A 114 2.01 13.41 -15.72
CA THR A 114 1.22 13.35 -14.49
C THR A 114 1.92 14.15 -13.42
N ARG A 115 1.22 14.45 -12.33
CA ARG A 115 1.83 15.11 -11.17
C ARG A 115 2.95 14.29 -10.51
N LEU A 116 3.07 12.98 -10.80
CA LEU A 116 4.25 12.20 -10.45
C LEU A 116 5.55 12.85 -10.96
N SER A 117 5.49 13.54 -12.10
CA SER A 117 6.63 14.23 -12.69
C SER A 117 7.21 15.29 -11.76
N ASP A 118 6.38 15.95 -10.94
CA ASP A 118 6.83 16.95 -9.96
C ASP A 118 7.70 16.30 -8.87
N TYR A 119 7.27 15.13 -8.36
CA TYR A 119 8.04 14.35 -7.39
C TYR A 119 9.34 13.79 -7.98
N LEU A 120 9.28 13.28 -9.21
CA LEU A 120 10.47 12.78 -9.93
C LEU A 120 11.48 13.91 -10.17
N ASN A 121 11.02 15.08 -10.60
CA ASN A 121 11.86 16.25 -10.83
C ASN A 121 12.53 16.73 -9.53
N ALA A 122 11.78 16.81 -8.42
CA ALA A 122 12.36 17.17 -7.12
C ALA A 122 13.47 16.20 -6.68
N MET A 123 13.31 14.92 -7.01
CA MET A 123 14.26 13.85 -6.70
C MET A 123 15.37 13.68 -7.74
N ASN A 124 15.36 14.45 -8.84
CA ASN A 124 16.25 14.31 -10.00
C ASN A 124 16.22 12.89 -10.60
N TYR A 125 15.03 12.27 -10.64
CA TYR A 125 14.82 10.97 -11.27
C TYR A 125 14.32 11.10 -12.70
N GLU A 126 14.74 10.18 -13.56
CA GLU A 126 14.25 10.10 -14.93
C GLU A 126 12.79 9.66 -14.96
N VAL A 127 12.01 10.29 -15.84
CA VAL A 127 10.63 9.89 -16.11
C VAL A 127 10.61 8.57 -16.87
N ARG A 128 9.89 7.58 -16.34
CA ARG A 128 9.70 6.27 -16.97
C ARG A 128 8.23 6.07 -17.35
N ASP A 129 7.98 5.70 -18.59
CA ASP A 129 6.61 5.51 -19.12
C ASP A 129 5.80 4.47 -18.32
N GLU A 130 6.44 3.39 -17.87
CA GLU A 130 5.80 2.34 -17.06
C GLU A 130 5.33 2.87 -15.71
N GLN A 131 6.12 3.73 -15.07
CA GLN A 131 5.79 4.33 -13.78
C GLN A 131 4.67 5.36 -13.93
N GLN A 132 4.70 6.16 -15.00
CA GLN A 132 3.64 7.11 -15.34
C GLN A 132 2.31 6.39 -15.63
N ARG A 133 2.35 5.27 -16.35
CA ARG A 133 1.16 4.41 -16.55
C ARG A 133 0.63 3.89 -15.23
N PHE A 134 1.50 3.34 -14.38
CA PHE A 134 1.13 2.83 -13.06
C PHE A 134 0.44 3.92 -12.21
N TYR A 135 1.01 5.13 -12.19
CA TYR A 135 0.44 6.28 -11.50
C TYR A 135 -0.96 6.64 -12.02
N ARG A 136 -1.16 6.71 -13.35
CA ARG A 136 -2.48 6.99 -13.92
C ARG A 136 -3.53 5.94 -13.56
N PHE A 137 -3.14 4.66 -13.52
CA PHE A 137 -4.08 3.62 -13.08
C PHE A 137 -4.45 3.76 -11.60
N LEU A 138 -3.52 4.16 -10.74
CA LEU A 138 -3.84 4.52 -9.35
C LEU A 138 -4.81 5.70 -9.31
N ASP A 139 -4.49 6.77 -10.02
CA ASP A 139 -5.28 8.00 -10.05
C ASP A 139 -6.71 7.76 -10.56
N ASP A 140 -6.85 7.03 -11.66
CA ASP A 140 -8.14 6.67 -12.25
C ASP A 140 -8.97 5.78 -11.32
N THR A 141 -8.34 4.79 -10.69
CA THR A 141 -8.99 3.89 -9.73
C THR A 141 -9.57 4.67 -8.55
N ILE A 142 -8.77 5.57 -7.99
CA ILE A 142 -9.14 6.37 -6.82
C ILE A 142 -10.22 7.39 -7.18
N THR A 143 -10.05 8.11 -8.30
CA THR A 143 -11.01 9.12 -8.77
C THR A 143 -12.37 8.49 -9.07
N LYS A 144 -12.39 7.28 -9.63
CA LYS A 144 -13.63 6.52 -9.87
C LYS A 144 -14.17 5.79 -8.64
N GLN A 145 -13.52 5.92 -7.48
CA GLN A 145 -13.89 5.26 -6.22
C GLN A 145 -14.07 3.74 -6.37
N LYS A 146 -13.15 3.09 -7.09
CA LYS A 146 -13.18 1.64 -7.33
C LYS A 146 -12.05 0.92 -6.59
N VAL A 147 -12.16 -0.40 -6.51
CA VAL A 147 -11.04 -1.27 -6.15
C VAL A 147 -10.27 -1.59 -7.43
N GLY A 148 -8.98 -1.31 -7.43
CA GLY A 148 -8.08 -1.60 -8.56
C GLY A 148 -7.02 -2.62 -8.16
N LEU A 149 -6.76 -3.57 -9.05
CA LEU A 149 -5.62 -4.49 -8.97
C LEU A 149 -4.64 -4.09 -10.06
N ILE A 150 -3.48 -3.57 -9.67
CA ILE A 150 -2.49 -3.02 -10.60
C ILE A 150 -1.19 -3.82 -10.44
N GLU A 151 -0.85 -4.59 -11.46
CA GLU A 151 0.42 -5.31 -11.52
C GLU A 151 1.49 -4.45 -12.21
N ALA A 152 2.68 -4.40 -11.62
CA ALA A 152 3.83 -3.76 -12.21
C ALA A 152 5.11 -4.54 -11.87
N SER A 153 6.01 -4.64 -12.84
CA SER A 153 7.30 -5.30 -12.67
C SER A 153 8.15 -4.65 -11.58
N THR A 154 9.05 -5.43 -10.98
CA THR A 154 10.04 -4.93 -10.02
C THR A 154 10.91 -3.86 -10.68
N GLY A 155 11.21 -2.78 -9.93
CA GLY A 155 12.07 -1.69 -10.42
C GLY A 155 11.35 -0.57 -11.17
N VAL A 156 10.04 -0.71 -11.44
CA VAL A 156 9.23 0.37 -12.06
C VAL A 156 9.16 1.63 -11.19
N GLY A 157 9.39 1.52 -9.88
CA GLY A 157 9.27 2.64 -8.94
C GLY A 157 7.87 2.77 -8.33
N LYS A 158 7.23 1.63 -8.03
CA LYS A 158 5.88 1.53 -7.45
C LYS A 158 5.75 2.34 -6.16
N SER A 159 6.73 2.23 -5.25
CA SER A 159 6.67 2.85 -3.93
C SER A 159 6.59 4.37 -4.00
N LEU A 160 7.43 5.00 -4.83
CA LEU A 160 7.36 6.46 -5.03
C LEU A 160 6.02 6.87 -5.67
N ALA A 161 5.51 6.12 -6.64
CA ALA A 161 4.21 6.41 -7.25
C ALA A 161 3.05 6.30 -6.25
N ILE A 162 3.05 5.26 -5.41
CA ILE A 162 2.05 5.08 -4.33
C ILE A 162 2.16 6.23 -3.31
N LEU A 163 3.38 6.55 -2.85
CA LEU A 163 3.59 7.62 -1.89
C LEU A 163 3.13 8.98 -2.43
N SER A 164 3.48 9.28 -3.68
CA SER A 164 3.09 10.53 -4.36
C SER A 164 1.57 10.63 -4.46
N GLN A 165 0.90 9.56 -4.89
CA GLN A 165 -0.56 9.56 -5.00
C GLN A 165 -1.23 9.69 -3.62
N ALA A 166 -0.73 9.00 -2.59
CA ALA A 166 -1.25 9.12 -1.23
C ALA A 166 -1.07 10.55 -0.69
N ASN A 167 0.07 11.18 -0.97
CA ASN A 167 0.32 12.56 -0.59
C ASN A 167 -0.67 13.52 -1.25
N GLU A 168 -0.89 13.37 -2.56
CA GLU A 168 -1.83 14.21 -3.28
C GLU A 168 -3.26 14.07 -2.80
N ARG A 169 -3.71 12.84 -2.51
CA ARG A 169 -5.04 12.63 -1.97
C ARG A 169 -5.18 13.21 -0.58
N ALA A 170 -4.16 13.07 0.26
CA ALA A 170 -4.18 13.62 1.60
C ALA A 170 -4.26 15.15 1.57
N LEU A 171 -3.38 15.82 0.82
CA LEU A 171 -3.30 17.29 0.74
C LEU A 171 -4.51 17.91 0.02
N ASN A 172 -4.89 17.40 -1.16
CA ASN A 172 -5.91 18.06 -1.97
C ASN A 172 -7.33 17.86 -1.44
N GLU A 173 -7.58 16.75 -0.74
CA GLU A 173 -8.93 16.36 -0.33
C GLU A 173 -9.14 16.40 1.19
N ASN A 174 -8.11 16.80 1.94
CA ASN A 174 -8.06 16.75 3.40
C ASN A 174 -8.45 15.37 3.93
N LYS A 175 -7.71 14.35 3.49
CA LYS A 175 -7.99 12.93 3.78
C LYS A 175 -6.83 12.22 4.46
N VAL A 176 -7.18 11.15 5.15
CA VAL A 176 -6.22 10.19 5.69
C VAL A 176 -6.08 9.03 4.72
N CYS A 177 -4.85 8.77 4.29
CA CYS A 177 -4.48 7.69 3.38
C CYS A 177 -3.71 6.62 4.15
N VAL A 178 -3.98 5.34 3.92
CA VAL A 178 -3.17 4.23 4.44
C VAL A 178 -2.35 3.63 3.31
N ILE A 179 -1.05 3.49 3.53
CA ILE A 179 -0.15 2.67 2.74
C ILE A 179 0.20 1.44 3.57
N SER A 180 -0.16 0.26 3.09
CA SER A 180 0.13 -1.02 3.74
C SER A 180 1.14 -1.81 2.94
N THR A 181 2.15 -2.36 3.60
CA THR A 181 3.19 -3.18 2.97
C THR A 181 3.54 -4.41 3.81
N ASN A 182 4.13 -5.42 3.19
CA ASN A 182 4.41 -6.72 3.80
C ASN A 182 5.54 -6.72 4.84
N SER A 183 6.50 -5.78 4.78
CA SER A 183 7.76 -5.85 5.52
C SER A 183 8.24 -4.51 6.04
N LEU A 184 9.02 -4.54 7.13
CA LEU A 184 9.68 -3.35 7.68
C LEU A 184 10.71 -2.75 6.71
N ALA A 185 11.32 -3.56 5.85
CA ALA A 185 12.25 -3.09 4.82
C ALA A 185 11.55 -2.20 3.79
N ASN A 186 10.34 -2.59 3.33
CA ASN A 186 9.55 -1.75 2.44
C ASN A 186 9.08 -0.47 3.15
N ILE A 187 8.70 -0.56 4.43
CA ILE A 187 8.39 0.64 5.24
C ILE A 187 9.59 1.61 5.27
N GLN A 188 10.81 1.09 5.45
CA GLN A 188 12.02 1.92 5.42
C GLN A 188 12.22 2.61 4.07
N GLN A 189 11.90 1.95 2.96
CA GLN A 189 11.94 2.57 1.62
C GLN A 189 10.97 3.75 1.52
N TYR A 190 9.71 3.59 1.94
CA TYR A 190 8.73 4.68 1.97
C TYR A 190 9.18 5.84 2.86
N ILE A 191 9.73 5.54 4.04
CA ILE A 191 10.26 6.57 4.95
C ILE A 191 11.45 7.31 4.32
N ALA A 192 12.35 6.59 3.63
CA ALA A 192 13.48 7.20 2.95
C ALA A 192 13.02 8.13 1.82
N ASP A 193 12.05 7.70 1.00
CA ASP A 193 11.48 8.52 -0.07
C ASP A 193 10.78 9.76 0.50
N TYR A 194 10.00 9.62 1.57
CA TYR A 194 9.37 10.74 2.29
C TYR A 194 10.40 11.74 2.82
N ARG A 195 11.47 11.25 3.47
CA ARG A 195 12.57 12.09 3.98
C ARG A 195 13.28 12.85 2.88
N ASN A 196 13.52 12.20 1.75
CA ASN A 196 14.19 12.83 0.63
C ASN A 196 13.32 13.92 -0.01
N LEU A 197 12.01 13.66 -0.17
CA LEU A 197 11.05 14.64 -0.68
C LEU A 197 10.94 15.86 0.25
N THR A 198 10.76 15.65 1.55
CA THR A 198 10.73 16.74 2.53
C THR A 198 12.04 17.54 2.57
N ALA A 199 13.20 16.88 2.45
CA ALA A 199 14.50 17.56 2.37
C ALA A 199 14.71 18.35 1.06
N LYS A 200 13.83 18.16 0.06
CA LYS A 200 13.78 18.90 -1.20
C LYS A 200 12.66 19.94 -1.22
N ASP A 201 12.13 20.30 -0.04
CA ASP A 201 11.05 21.28 0.14
C ASP A 201 9.76 20.90 -0.61
N VAL A 202 9.56 19.61 -0.90
CA VAL A 202 8.28 19.11 -1.41
C VAL A 202 7.27 19.12 -0.26
N GLU A 203 6.12 19.73 -0.50
CA GLU A 203 5.02 19.73 0.47
C GLU A 203 4.50 18.32 0.67
N MET A 204 4.64 17.81 1.90
CA MET A 204 4.20 16.47 2.27
C MET A 204 3.18 16.53 3.39
N SER A 205 2.11 15.77 3.24
CA SER A 205 1.16 15.45 4.31
C SER A 205 1.89 14.79 5.49
N PRO A 206 1.48 15.03 6.75
CA PRO A 206 2.08 14.37 7.90
C PRO A 206 2.08 12.85 7.77
N LEU A 207 3.25 12.24 7.92
CA LEU A 207 3.42 10.78 7.94
C LEU A 207 3.27 10.26 9.38
N TYR A 208 2.69 9.07 9.53
CA TYR A 208 2.67 8.34 10.81
C TYR A 208 2.95 6.86 10.54
N LEU A 209 3.98 6.31 11.19
CA LEU A 209 4.27 4.89 11.16
C LEU A 209 3.49 4.15 12.26
N ILE A 210 2.66 3.19 11.86
CA ILE A 210 1.90 2.33 12.79
C ILE A 210 2.38 0.87 12.64
N ILE A 211 2.93 0.33 13.72
CA ILE A 211 3.55 -1.01 13.75
C ILE A 211 3.07 -1.85 14.93
N GLY A 212 3.24 -3.17 14.78
CA GLY A 212 2.80 -4.13 15.78
C GLY A 212 3.55 -4.02 17.09
N ARG A 213 2.91 -4.49 18.17
CA ARG A 213 3.37 -4.42 19.56
C ARG A 213 4.81 -4.91 19.77
N GLN A 214 5.24 -5.97 19.08
CA GLN A 214 6.58 -6.53 19.21
C GLN A 214 7.70 -5.59 18.74
N ASN A 215 7.37 -4.49 18.05
CA ASN A 215 8.33 -3.47 17.64
C ASN A 215 8.53 -2.37 18.69
N PHE A 216 7.90 -2.49 19.87
CA PHE A 216 8.03 -1.56 20.97
C PHE A 216 8.78 -2.20 22.14
N VAL A 217 9.57 -1.39 22.81
CA VAL A 217 10.40 -1.76 23.96
C VAL A 217 9.59 -1.63 25.23
N SER A 218 9.47 -2.70 26.01
CA SER A 218 8.96 -2.63 27.37
C SER A 218 10.04 -2.01 28.27
N SER A 219 9.70 -0.90 28.93
CA SER A 219 10.58 -0.30 29.92
C SER A 219 10.90 -1.26 31.07
N GLU A 220 9.91 -2.01 31.57
CA GLU A 220 10.10 -2.97 32.67
C GLU A 220 11.06 -4.09 32.28
N ARG A 221 10.88 -4.66 31.08
CA ARG A 221 11.74 -5.75 30.60
C ARG A 221 13.14 -5.26 30.24
N LEU A 222 13.26 -4.04 29.69
CA LEU A 222 14.55 -3.41 29.42
C LEU A 222 15.37 -3.27 30.71
N PHE A 223 14.77 -2.75 31.79
CA PHE A 223 15.47 -2.64 33.07
C PHE A 223 15.87 -4.00 33.65
N ALA A 224 14.96 -4.97 33.64
CA ALA A 224 15.26 -6.32 34.11
C ALA A 224 16.40 -6.96 33.31
N TRP A 225 16.40 -6.77 31.98
CA TRP A 225 17.46 -7.26 31.11
C TRP A 225 18.80 -6.57 31.44
N ILE A 226 18.85 -5.24 31.51
CA ILE A 226 20.06 -4.47 31.87
C ILE A 226 20.68 -4.96 33.18
N ASP A 227 19.86 -5.21 34.20
CA ASP A 227 20.35 -5.65 35.51
C ASP A 227 20.90 -7.09 35.51
N SER A 228 20.42 -7.92 34.59
CA SER A 228 20.86 -9.33 34.43
C SER A 228 21.90 -9.55 33.33
N CYS A 229 22.16 -8.54 32.48
CA CYS A 229 22.93 -8.70 31.26
C CYS A 229 24.43 -8.71 31.55
N GLU A 230 25.15 -9.72 31.05
CA GLU A 230 26.61 -9.79 31.10
C GLU A 230 27.30 -9.18 29.86
N LEU A 231 26.52 -8.75 28.86
CA LEU A 231 27.06 -8.13 27.65
C LEU A 231 27.57 -6.72 27.94
N PRO A 232 28.60 -6.24 27.22
CA PRO A 232 29.16 -4.90 27.40
C PRO A 232 28.25 -3.84 26.77
N ILE A 233 27.09 -3.60 27.39
CA ILE A 233 26.12 -2.59 26.97
C ILE A 233 26.46 -1.21 27.54
N ASN A 234 26.12 -0.15 26.80
CA ASN A 234 26.28 1.21 27.28
C ASN A 234 25.00 1.70 27.98
N ARG A 235 24.95 1.55 29.31
CA ARG A 235 23.81 1.98 30.12
C ARG A 235 23.52 3.48 30.01
N ASP A 236 24.54 4.32 29.94
CA ASP A 236 24.38 5.78 29.85
C ASP A 236 23.62 6.19 28.57
N ARG A 237 23.89 5.48 27.47
CA ARG A 237 23.17 5.67 26.19
C ARG A 237 21.69 5.30 26.31
N ILE A 238 21.39 4.17 26.95
CA ILE A 238 20.01 3.72 27.16
C ILE A 238 19.27 4.69 28.09
N ASP A 239 19.91 5.12 29.18
CA ASP A 239 19.32 6.08 30.13
C ASP A 239 19.07 7.43 29.44
N ALA A 240 19.99 7.90 28.60
CA ALA A 240 19.79 9.11 27.79
C ALA A 240 18.60 8.96 26.83
N TRP A 241 18.46 7.81 26.16
CA TRP A 241 17.34 7.51 25.28
C TRP A 241 16.00 7.47 26.03
N LEU A 242 15.95 6.82 27.21
CA LEU A 242 14.76 6.79 28.07
C LEU A 242 14.38 8.18 28.59
N ASN A 243 15.36 9.01 28.95
CA ASN A 243 15.15 10.38 29.41
C ASN A 243 14.60 11.28 28.29
N ARG A 244 14.83 10.93 27.02
CA ARG A 244 14.23 11.56 25.84
C ARG A 244 12.88 10.93 25.44
N GLY A 245 12.27 10.14 26.32
CA GLY A 245 10.97 9.51 26.05
C GLY A 245 11.05 8.30 25.11
N GLY A 246 12.24 7.69 24.98
CA GLY A 246 12.45 6.58 24.06
C GLY A 246 12.67 7.03 22.62
N ARG A 247 13.43 8.13 22.43
CA ARG A 247 13.78 8.68 21.12
C ARG A 247 15.25 9.08 21.02
N ASN A 248 15.81 8.96 19.81
CA ASN A 248 17.13 9.51 19.49
C ASN A 248 17.06 11.03 19.19
N GLU A 249 18.20 11.73 19.23
CA GLU A 249 18.26 13.22 19.18
C GLU A 249 17.57 13.84 17.95
N ASN A 250 17.73 13.19 16.80
CA ASN A 250 17.21 13.65 15.52
C ASN A 250 16.16 12.68 14.98
N GLU A 251 15.50 11.92 15.87
CA GLU A 251 14.47 10.98 15.47
C GLU A 251 13.17 11.73 15.13
N PRO A 252 12.68 11.63 13.90
CA PRO A 252 11.50 12.38 13.48
C PRO A 252 10.22 11.92 14.20
N ASP A 253 9.29 12.85 14.41
CA ASP A 253 8.05 12.60 15.15
C ASP A 253 7.12 11.57 14.49
N TYR A 254 7.21 11.41 13.17
CA TYR A 254 6.46 10.40 12.43
C TYR A 254 6.88 8.96 12.73
N LEU A 255 8.03 8.75 13.40
CA LEU A 255 8.44 7.46 13.92
C LEU A 255 7.89 7.27 15.35
N PRO A 256 7.47 6.06 15.75
CA PRO A 256 6.97 5.82 17.08
C PRO A 256 8.08 5.90 18.12
N ALA A 257 7.80 6.57 19.23
CA ALA A 257 8.64 6.54 20.43
C ALA A 257 8.69 5.13 21.02
N MET A 258 9.71 4.84 21.83
CA MET A 258 9.94 3.55 22.46
C MET A 258 10.05 2.39 21.45
N SER A 259 10.42 2.67 20.21
CA SER A 259 10.56 1.62 19.19
C SER A 259 11.85 0.84 19.37
N LEU A 260 11.81 -0.46 19.03
CA LEU A 260 12.98 -1.33 19.04
C LEU A 260 14.06 -0.84 18.07
N ALA A 261 13.65 -0.27 16.94
CA ALA A 261 14.58 0.33 15.96
C ALA A 261 15.35 1.51 16.57
N SER A 262 14.64 2.41 17.27
CA SER A 262 15.24 3.55 17.97
C SER A 262 16.24 3.10 19.04
N LEU A 263 15.87 2.10 19.86
CA LEU A 263 16.77 1.54 20.86
C LEU A 263 18.01 0.90 20.24
N LYS A 264 17.85 0.12 19.15
CA LYS A 264 18.97 -0.55 18.46
C LYS A 264 19.95 0.40 17.79
N GLU A 265 19.47 1.55 17.31
CA GLU A 265 20.34 2.60 16.80
C GLU A 265 21.26 3.15 17.91
N CYS A 266 20.74 3.25 19.13
CA CYS A 266 21.48 3.74 20.30
C CYS A 266 22.41 2.66 20.91
N GLU A 267 21.90 1.44 21.07
CA GLU A 267 22.61 0.27 21.61
C GLU A 267 22.32 -1.00 20.76
N PRO A 268 23.20 -1.31 19.79
CA PRO A 268 22.99 -2.44 18.88
C PRO A 268 23.06 -3.83 19.53
N MET A 269 23.64 -3.96 20.72
CA MET A 269 23.80 -5.27 21.40
C MET A 269 22.54 -5.74 22.13
N VAL A 270 21.45 -4.96 22.08
CA VAL A 270 20.16 -5.34 22.67
C VAL A 270 19.58 -6.60 22.04
N ILE A 271 19.08 -7.50 22.89
CA ILE A 271 18.39 -8.72 22.47
C ILE A 271 16.88 -8.46 22.42
N ASP A 272 16.31 -8.50 21.22
CA ASP A 272 14.91 -8.12 20.93
C ASP A 272 13.91 -8.85 21.83
N SER A 273 14.05 -10.17 21.96
CA SER A 273 13.13 -11.00 22.74
C SER A 273 13.15 -10.65 24.22
N GLU A 274 14.26 -10.13 24.74
CA GLU A 274 14.40 -9.77 26.15
C GLU A 274 13.72 -8.45 26.46
N VAL A 275 13.72 -7.50 25.53
CA VAL A 275 13.29 -6.12 25.82
C VAL A 275 11.93 -5.73 25.24
N THR A 276 11.40 -6.48 24.28
CA THR A 276 10.16 -6.11 23.58
C THR A 276 8.91 -6.38 24.40
N LEU A 277 7.82 -5.66 24.08
CA LEU A 277 6.51 -5.89 24.68
C LEU A 277 5.99 -7.31 24.42
N ASN A 278 5.48 -7.96 25.46
CA ASN A 278 4.81 -9.25 25.38
C ASN A 278 3.30 -9.13 25.72
N SER A 279 2.61 -10.26 25.92
CA SER A 279 1.20 -10.27 26.30
C SER A 279 0.91 -9.85 27.74
N ASN A 280 1.92 -9.90 28.61
CA ASN A 280 1.81 -9.69 30.06
C ASN A 280 2.49 -8.38 30.47
N VAL A 281 2.12 -7.27 29.82
CA VAL A 281 2.66 -5.95 30.12
C VAL A 281 1.76 -5.17 31.07
N SER A 282 2.38 -4.38 31.95
CA SER A 282 1.73 -3.40 32.81
C SER A 282 1.09 -2.26 31.99
N ASP A 283 -0.09 -1.78 32.42
CA ASP A 283 -0.76 -0.64 31.79
C ASP A 283 0.06 0.66 31.91
N ASN A 284 1.01 0.73 32.86
CA ASN A 284 1.88 1.88 33.08
C ASN A 284 3.24 1.76 32.38
N ASP A 285 3.52 0.68 31.65
CA ASP A 285 4.77 0.52 30.93
C ASP A 285 4.89 1.58 29.82
N LYS A 286 6.03 2.27 29.76
CA LYS A 286 6.24 3.38 28.81
C LYS A 286 6.12 2.93 27.36
N GLY A 287 6.59 1.72 27.04
CA GLY A 287 6.47 1.13 25.71
C GLY A 287 5.03 0.81 25.35
N TYR A 288 4.26 0.30 26.31
CA TYR A 288 2.85 0.01 26.09
C TYR A 288 2.03 1.29 25.87
N LEU A 289 2.31 2.35 26.63
CA LEU A 289 1.70 3.67 26.42
C LEU A 289 2.04 4.25 25.04
N ALA A 290 3.31 4.15 24.61
CA ALA A 290 3.72 4.57 23.26
C ALA A 290 3.03 3.73 22.16
N TYR A 291 2.91 2.42 22.36
CA TYR A 291 2.17 1.53 21.47
C TYR A 291 0.69 1.92 21.37
N GLN A 292 0.04 2.35 22.46
CA GLN A 292 -1.34 2.81 22.43
C GLN A 292 -1.47 4.19 21.74
N ALA A 293 -0.52 5.08 21.97
CA ALA A 293 -0.54 6.44 21.44
C ALA A 293 -0.52 6.48 19.91
N GLN A 294 0.14 5.53 19.23
CA GLN A 294 0.23 5.51 17.76
C GLN A 294 -1.13 5.43 17.04
N PHE A 295 -2.17 4.92 17.72
CA PHE A 295 -3.51 4.75 17.14
C PHE A 295 -4.36 6.01 17.22
N THR A 296 -3.88 7.05 17.90
CA THR A 296 -4.58 8.31 18.07
C THR A 296 -3.92 9.38 17.23
N LEU A 297 -4.63 9.90 16.23
CA LEU A 297 -4.22 11.12 15.54
C LEU A 297 -4.57 12.33 16.39
N SER A 298 -3.80 13.41 16.25
CA SER A 298 -4.15 14.68 16.89
C SER A 298 -5.50 15.17 16.37
N HIS A 299 -6.26 15.87 17.21
CA HIS A 299 -7.59 16.39 16.82
C HIS A 299 -7.50 17.40 15.67
N ASP A 300 -6.34 18.03 15.48
CA ASP A 300 -6.08 18.99 14.41
C ASP A 300 -5.62 18.32 13.10
N THR A 301 -5.33 17.02 13.11
CA THR A 301 -4.88 16.27 11.93
C THR A 301 -6.05 16.02 10.98
N GLN A 302 -6.24 16.90 10.00
CA GLN A 302 -7.27 16.75 8.95
C GLN A 302 -6.82 15.82 7.82
N HIS A 303 -5.52 15.74 7.56
CA HIS A 303 -4.94 14.88 6.54
C HIS A 303 -3.67 14.21 7.05
N ALA A 304 -3.40 13.00 6.57
CA ALA A 304 -2.23 12.23 6.96
C ALA A 304 -1.95 11.08 5.98
N ILE A 305 -0.72 10.60 6.00
CA ILE A 305 -0.33 9.32 5.42
C ILE A 305 0.01 8.37 6.57
N LEU A 306 -0.74 7.28 6.70
CA LEU A 306 -0.48 6.22 7.66
C LEU A 306 0.30 5.12 6.94
N LEU A 307 1.52 4.85 7.39
CA LEU A 307 2.33 3.75 6.88
C LEU A 307 2.22 2.58 7.85
N VAL A 308 1.72 1.44 7.37
CA VAL A 308 1.39 0.29 8.21
C VAL A 308 1.90 -1.01 7.60
N THR A 309 2.05 -2.05 8.43
CA THR A 309 2.27 -3.40 7.91
C THR A 309 0.96 -4.06 7.49
N HIS A 310 1.02 -5.05 6.60
CA HIS A 310 -0.10 -5.93 6.27
C HIS A 310 -0.73 -6.55 7.51
N THR A 311 0.09 -6.99 8.48
CA THR A 311 -0.42 -7.51 9.76
C THR A 311 -1.30 -6.49 10.47
N MET A 312 -0.90 -5.22 10.54
CA MET A 312 -1.70 -4.17 11.18
C MET A 312 -3.00 -3.89 10.42
N LEU A 313 -2.95 -3.85 9.09
CA LEU A 313 -4.14 -3.71 8.24
C LEU A 313 -5.13 -4.87 8.43
N CYS A 314 -4.65 -6.12 8.46
CA CYS A 314 -5.49 -7.31 8.67
C CYS A 314 -6.13 -7.33 10.05
N ILE A 315 -5.36 -6.95 11.08
CA ILE A 315 -5.88 -6.80 12.44
C ILE A 315 -6.99 -5.75 12.43
N ASP A 316 -6.73 -4.55 11.91
CA ASP A 316 -7.72 -3.47 11.82
C ASP A 316 -9.00 -3.89 11.09
N THR A 317 -8.86 -4.55 9.94
CA THR A 317 -9.98 -5.06 9.14
C THR A 317 -10.83 -6.06 9.95
N LYS A 318 -10.17 -6.94 10.71
CA LYS A 318 -10.85 -7.88 11.61
C LYS A 318 -11.59 -7.16 12.73
N PHE A 319 -10.99 -6.14 13.35
CA PHE A 319 -11.64 -5.29 14.34
C PHE A 319 -12.89 -4.63 13.72
N ARG A 320 -12.74 -3.89 12.61
CA ARG A 320 -13.85 -3.24 11.90
C ARG A 320 -15.01 -4.19 11.57
N ARG A 321 -14.73 -5.40 11.06
CA ARG A 321 -15.77 -6.42 10.77
C ARG A 321 -16.50 -6.87 12.04
N LEU A 322 -15.77 -7.18 13.10
CA LEU A 322 -16.35 -7.64 14.37
C LEU A 322 -17.23 -6.58 15.05
N HIS A 323 -17.11 -5.29 14.70
CA HIS A 323 -17.84 -4.19 15.39
C HIS A 323 -19.06 -3.72 14.62
N GLN A 324 -19.20 -4.07 13.34
CA GLN A 324 -20.47 -3.94 12.64
C GLN A 324 -21.58 -4.79 13.31
N ASP A 325 -21.21 -5.73 14.20
CA ASP A 325 -22.10 -6.74 14.77
C ASP A 325 -22.39 -6.60 16.31
N LEU A 326 -22.02 -5.50 17.00
CA LEU A 326 -22.09 -5.40 18.49
C LEU A 326 -23.18 -4.43 19.06
N GLU A 327 -23.96 -4.90 20.05
CA GLU A 327 -25.09 -4.21 20.74
C GLU A 327 -24.75 -3.63 22.15
N LEU A 328 -25.63 -2.76 22.70
CA LEU A 328 -25.49 -2.04 23.99
C LEU A 328 -25.30 -2.93 25.24
N ASP A 329 -25.85 -4.14 25.25
CA ASP A 329 -25.82 -5.06 26.40
C ASP A 329 -24.40 -5.54 26.77
N VAL A 330 -23.48 -5.51 25.81
CA VAL A 330 -22.08 -5.93 25.99
C VAL A 330 -21.33 -4.97 26.93
N ILE A 331 -21.71 -3.69 26.96
CA ILE A 331 -21.04 -2.68 27.80
C ILE A 331 -21.28 -2.96 29.29
N ASP A 332 -22.48 -3.39 29.65
CA ASP A 332 -22.84 -3.68 31.05
C ASP A 332 -22.25 -5.02 31.52
N GLU A 333 -22.09 -5.99 30.61
CA GLU A 333 -21.43 -7.27 30.89
C GLU A 333 -19.95 -7.09 31.30
N ILE A 334 -19.19 -6.23 30.61
CA ILE A 334 -17.76 -5.98 30.93
C ILE A 334 -17.61 -5.37 32.32
N LYS A 335 -18.49 -4.43 32.69
CA LYS A 335 -18.47 -3.79 34.02
C LYS A 335 -18.72 -4.83 35.12
N SER A 336 -19.66 -5.73 34.89
CA SER A 336 -19.95 -6.84 35.81
C SER A 336 -18.75 -7.78 35.98
N LEU A 337 -18.13 -8.19 34.86
CA LEU A 337 -16.96 -9.06 34.88
C LEU A 337 -15.75 -8.43 35.58
N ARG A 338 -15.52 -7.12 35.39
CA ARG A 338 -14.45 -6.39 36.09
C ARG A 338 -14.63 -6.44 37.60
N ALA A 339 -15.85 -6.16 38.08
CA ALA A 339 -16.16 -6.20 39.50
C ALA A 339 -15.98 -7.61 40.10
N GLU A 340 -16.20 -8.65 39.31
CA GLU A 340 -15.96 -10.03 39.72
C GLU A 340 -14.46 -10.38 39.81
N VAL A 341 -13.64 -9.91 38.86
CA VAL A 341 -12.18 -10.07 38.93
C VAL A 341 -11.62 -9.42 40.19
N ASP A 342 -12.00 -8.18 40.48
CA ASP A 342 -11.53 -7.43 41.65
C ASP A 342 -11.89 -8.15 42.96
N ARG A 343 -13.12 -8.70 43.03
CA ARG A 343 -13.58 -9.48 44.18
C ARG A 343 -12.77 -10.77 44.37
N ARG A 344 -12.49 -11.49 43.29
CA ARG A 344 -11.74 -12.76 43.34
C ARG A 344 -10.26 -12.54 43.65
N PHE A 345 -9.67 -11.45 43.14
CA PHE A 345 -8.30 -11.06 43.47
C PHE A 345 -8.15 -10.75 44.97
N LYS A 346 -9.05 -9.93 45.54
CA LYS A 346 -9.02 -9.61 46.98
C LYS A 346 -9.09 -10.85 47.86
N ARG A 347 -9.95 -11.81 47.50
CA ARG A 347 -10.07 -13.08 48.22
C ARG A 347 -8.81 -13.95 48.11
N TYR A 348 -8.12 -13.94 46.98
CA TYR A 348 -6.85 -14.62 46.81
C TYR A 348 -5.75 -13.98 47.67
N ASP A 349 -5.72 -12.65 47.75
CA ASP A 349 -4.71 -11.88 48.48
C ASP A 349 -4.80 -12.07 50.01
N GLU A 350 -6.02 -12.16 50.55
CA GLU A 350 -6.29 -12.37 51.98
C GLU A 350 -6.00 -13.79 52.50
N LEU A 351 -5.69 -14.75 51.62
CA LEU A 351 -5.47 -16.15 52.02
C LEU A 351 -3.98 -16.47 52.26
N GLU A 352 -3.72 -17.25 53.30
CA GLU A 352 -2.42 -17.86 53.62
C GLU A 352 -2.07 -19.00 52.63
N LEU A 353 -0.78 -19.30 52.46
CA LEU A 353 -0.31 -20.35 51.52
C LEU A 353 -0.90 -21.73 51.81
N GLY A 354 -1.33 -22.43 50.75
CA GLY A 354 -1.87 -23.78 50.77
C GLY A 354 -3.02 -23.97 49.77
N ASP A 355 -3.61 -25.17 49.75
CA ASP A 355 -4.62 -25.60 48.75
C ASP A 355 -5.79 -24.62 48.54
N LYS A 356 -6.16 -23.85 49.58
CA LYS A 356 -7.23 -22.85 49.48
C LYS A 356 -6.81 -21.63 48.68
N LYS A 357 -5.54 -21.22 48.77
CA LYS A 357 -4.97 -20.10 48.00
C LYS A 357 -4.79 -20.48 46.54
N ASP A 358 -4.39 -21.72 46.26
CA ASP A 358 -4.24 -22.23 44.88
C ASP A 358 -5.58 -22.27 44.15
N LYS A 359 -6.64 -22.75 44.81
CA LYS A 359 -8.01 -22.73 44.25
C LYS A 359 -8.53 -21.30 44.06
N ALA A 360 -8.21 -20.38 44.97
CA ALA A 360 -8.57 -18.97 44.81
C ALA A 360 -7.83 -18.32 43.64
N TYR A 361 -6.56 -18.70 43.42
CA TYR A 361 -5.77 -18.25 42.27
C TYR A 361 -6.34 -18.76 40.95
N GLU A 362 -6.69 -20.05 40.84
CA GLU A 362 -7.35 -20.58 39.64
C GLU A 362 -8.67 -19.85 39.35
N ALA A 363 -9.49 -19.61 40.36
CA ALA A 363 -10.76 -18.90 40.20
C ALA A 363 -10.56 -17.44 39.76
N TYR A 364 -9.54 -16.75 40.31
CA TYR A 364 -9.14 -15.42 39.86
C TYR A 364 -8.61 -15.44 38.43
N SER A 365 -7.72 -16.37 38.10
CA SER A 365 -7.12 -16.51 36.76
C SER A 365 -8.20 -16.73 35.70
N ASN A 366 -9.16 -17.63 35.97
CA ASN A 366 -10.28 -17.90 35.07
C ASN A 366 -11.20 -16.69 34.89
N ALA A 367 -11.51 -15.95 35.97
CA ALA A 367 -12.30 -14.72 35.85
C ALA A 367 -11.55 -13.61 35.11
N ARG A 368 -10.23 -13.51 35.31
CA ARG A 368 -9.38 -12.57 34.61
C ARG A 368 -9.26 -12.91 33.12
N LEU A 369 -9.20 -14.20 32.77
CA LEU A 369 -9.28 -14.67 31.39
C LEU A 369 -10.61 -14.30 30.76
N ALA A 370 -11.75 -14.62 31.40
CA ALA A 370 -13.07 -14.28 30.90
C ALA A 370 -13.29 -12.75 30.76
N TYR A 371 -12.84 -11.98 31.76
CA TYR A 371 -12.83 -10.51 31.69
C TYR A 371 -11.96 -10.01 30.55
N ASN A 372 -10.76 -10.56 30.36
CA ASN A 372 -9.88 -10.16 29.27
C ASN A 372 -10.45 -10.58 27.91
N GLU A 373 -11.09 -11.74 27.79
CA GLU A 373 -11.75 -12.16 26.55
C GLU A 373 -12.92 -11.25 26.21
N CYS A 374 -13.78 -10.93 27.18
CA CYS A 374 -14.94 -10.06 26.99
C CYS A 374 -14.52 -8.58 26.82
N ARG A 375 -13.53 -8.10 27.59
CA ARG A 375 -12.93 -6.77 27.41
C ARG A 375 -12.18 -6.67 26.08
N MET A 376 -11.47 -7.69 25.63
CA MET A 376 -10.89 -7.70 24.28
C MET A 376 -11.98 -7.82 23.22
N ALA A 377 -13.12 -8.44 23.52
CA ALA A 377 -14.32 -8.45 22.68
C ALA A 377 -15.03 -7.09 22.63
N ALA A 378 -14.75 -6.16 23.55
CA ALA A 378 -15.41 -4.87 23.68
C ALA A 378 -14.52 -3.60 23.69
N LEU A 379 -13.20 -3.70 23.87
CA LEU A 379 -12.24 -2.69 23.41
C LEU A 379 -12.29 -2.59 21.88
N ARG A 380 -12.62 -3.73 21.27
CA ARG A 380 -13.32 -3.83 20.01
C ARG A 380 -14.48 -2.80 19.87
N SER A 381 -15.46 -2.73 20.76
CA SER A 381 -16.64 -1.84 20.60
C SER A 381 -16.48 -0.35 20.97
N SER A 382 -15.35 0.15 21.50
CA SER A 382 -15.20 1.58 21.89
C SER A 382 -14.35 2.44 20.96
N THR A 383 -13.65 1.82 20.02
CA THR A 383 -13.15 2.45 18.80
C THR A 383 -13.44 1.48 17.66
N PRO A 384 -14.20 1.87 16.62
CA PRO A 384 -14.66 0.95 15.57
C PRO A 384 -13.52 0.31 14.75
N SER A 385 -12.28 0.68 15.05
CA SER A 385 -11.07 0.30 14.35
C SER A 385 -9.85 0.45 15.25
N LEU A 386 -8.78 -0.28 14.92
CA LEU A 386 -7.48 -0.11 15.54
C LEU A 386 -6.74 1.06 14.90
N LEU A 387 -6.80 1.18 13.57
CA LEU A 387 -6.23 2.31 12.84
C LEU A 387 -7.18 3.51 12.89
N PRO A 388 -6.65 4.75 12.81
CA PRO A 388 -7.46 5.93 12.55
C PRO A 388 -8.34 5.73 11.31
N ASN A 389 -9.47 6.44 11.23
CA ASN A 389 -10.33 6.36 10.04
C ASN A 389 -9.61 6.92 8.82
N TYR A 390 -9.59 6.15 7.74
CA TYR A 390 -8.95 6.50 6.47
C TYR A 390 -9.94 6.38 5.32
N GLN A 391 -9.68 7.12 4.24
CA GLN A 391 -10.56 7.16 3.07
C GLN A 391 -9.94 6.45 1.86
N TYR A 392 -8.61 6.40 1.80
CA TYR A 392 -7.89 5.71 0.75
C TYR A 392 -6.96 4.65 1.33
N LEU A 393 -6.95 3.49 0.68
CA LEU A 393 -6.11 2.36 1.05
C LEU A 393 -5.27 1.95 -0.16
N PHE A 394 -3.96 2.00 0.02
CA PHE A 394 -2.97 1.49 -0.91
C PHE A 394 -2.36 0.23 -0.31
N VAL A 395 -2.40 -0.86 -1.06
CA VAL A 395 -1.78 -2.12 -0.66
C VAL A 395 -0.63 -2.42 -1.60
N ASP A 396 0.59 -2.33 -1.10
CA ASP A 396 1.80 -2.71 -1.80
C ASP A 396 2.11 -4.19 -1.54
N GLU A 397 2.48 -4.94 -2.59
CA GLU A 397 2.66 -6.41 -2.52
C GLU A 397 1.43 -7.19 -2.01
N GLY A 398 0.24 -6.80 -2.47
CA GLY A 398 -1.04 -7.35 -2.01
C GLY A 398 -1.26 -8.86 -2.18
N HIS A 399 -0.42 -9.56 -2.95
CA HIS A 399 -0.44 -11.03 -3.04
C HIS A 399 -0.03 -11.72 -1.72
N LEU A 400 0.52 -10.97 -0.76
CA LEU A 400 0.89 -11.46 0.58
C LEU A 400 -0.17 -11.15 1.65
N LEU A 401 -1.37 -10.72 1.25
CA LEU A 401 -2.53 -10.55 2.14
C LEU A 401 -3.47 -11.76 2.19
N GLU A 402 -3.28 -12.76 1.32
CA GLU A 402 -3.96 -14.06 1.37
C GLU A 402 -3.57 -14.83 2.65
#